data_AF-A0A3M0YVS5-F1
#
_entry.id   AF-A0A3M0YVS5-F1
#
_cell.length_a   1.000
_cell.length_b   1.000
_cell.length_c   1.000
_cell.angle_alpha   90.00
_cell.angle_beta   90.00
_cell.angle_gamma   90.00
#
_symmetry.space_group_name_H-M   'P 1'
#
loop_
_entity.id
_entity.type
_entity.pdbx_description
1 polymer ?
#
loop_
_entity_poly.entity_id
_entity_poly.type
_entity_poly.pdbx_seq_one_letter_code
_entity_poly.pdbx_strand_id
1 'polypeptide(L)'
;TTMITFGMGASTQALFARVGGGIYTKAADVGADLVGKVEAGIPEDDPRNPATIADNVGDNVGDVAGMGADLYESYCGSILATAALGAAVAAGKIETLGEEKALTMGINLVTAPMIVAGIGIVLSILGIFMVRTKESASQKNLLRALLIGTLSSSLLILVAVAVLAGMGIITWGIFGSVCAGLVAGLLIGQATEYYTSDEYKPTKGIAEQANMGPATTIIDGLATGMYSAGLPVVVIVIGILVAFGSANGFQDFSMGLYGIGFAAVGMLATLGITLATDAYGPIADNAGGNAEMCGLDPQVRERTDALDALGNTTAATGKGFAIGSAALTAMALLAAYVEEVKLWVGKIASGTADKVFKIGEYVFTTDPAKAGEKIIQVSKAGIYDFVHAYDLSVMNPFLLCGFFIGAMMAYVFCAMTMKAVGRAAGEMVNEVRNQFKTIPGIMEGKGKPDYARCVSISTAGAQREMVVPSLLAIIVPVLTGLILGVPGVMGVIAGGLVCGFVLATMLNNAGGAWDNAKKFIEKGNHGGKGSEAHKAAVVGDTVGDPCKDTSGPSLNILIKLMSMVSIVFTPVVVKFAPYIQELLHLR
;
A
#
# COMPACT_ATOMS: atom_id res chain seq x y z
N THR A 1 21.08 0.70 -9.64
CA THR A 1 20.53 2.06 -9.87
C THR A 1 19.50 2.15 -11.01
N THR A 2 19.78 1.87 -12.29
CA THR A 2 18.82 2.09 -13.42
C THR A 2 17.48 1.37 -13.29
N MET A 3 17.48 0.15 -12.75
CA MET A 3 16.24 -0.58 -12.49
C MET A 3 15.42 0.01 -11.33
N ILE A 4 16.08 0.67 -10.37
CA ILE A 4 15.42 1.26 -9.19
C ILE A 4 14.77 2.60 -9.53
N THR A 5 15.33 3.35 -10.50
CA THR A 5 14.69 4.58 -11.00
C THR A 5 13.35 4.31 -11.68
N PHE A 6 13.17 3.12 -12.26
CA PHE A 6 11.85 2.68 -12.74
C PHE A 6 10.86 2.53 -11.59
N GLY A 7 11.27 1.86 -10.50
CA GLY A 7 10.48 1.74 -9.28
C GLY A 7 10.05 3.10 -8.72
N MET A 8 10.99 4.04 -8.58
CA MET A 8 10.68 5.41 -8.15
C MET A 8 9.65 6.11 -9.07
N GLY A 9 9.78 5.96 -10.39
CA GLY A 9 8.83 6.53 -11.34
C GLY A 9 7.42 5.95 -11.18
N ALA A 10 7.32 4.62 -11.04
CA ALA A 10 6.06 3.94 -10.76
C ALA A 10 5.44 4.40 -9.43
N SER A 11 6.22 4.48 -8.34
CA SER A 11 5.73 4.90 -7.01
C SER A 11 5.29 6.36 -6.99
N THR A 12 6.00 7.21 -7.73
CA THR A 12 5.64 8.63 -7.84
C THR A 12 4.28 8.74 -8.52
N GLN A 13 4.11 8.12 -9.69
CA GLN A 13 2.85 8.17 -10.42
C GLN A 13 1.70 7.53 -9.62
N ALA A 14 1.95 6.40 -8.97
CA ALA A 14 0.96 5.72 -8.12
C ALA A 14 0.50 6.61 -6.96
N LEU A 15 1.41 7.33 -6.30
CA LEU A 15 1.05 8.21 -5.19
C LEU A 15 0.14 9.36 -5.66
N PHE A 16 0.48 10.00 -6.78
CA PHE A 16 -0.38 11.04 -7.36
C PHE A 16 -1.74 10.48 -7.81
N ALA A 17 -1.76 9.32 -8.46
CA ALA A 17 -2.99 8.69 -8.92
C ALA A 17 -3.90 8.29 -7.75
N ARG A 18 -3.34 7.69 -6.68
CA ARG A 18 -4.12 7.24 -5.52
C ARG A 18 -4.62 8.41 -4.66
N VAL A 19 -3.78 9.42 -4.43
CA VAL A 19 -4.21 10.62 -3.67
C VAL A 19 -5.19 11.45 -4.47
N GLY A 20 -4.88 11.76 -5.74
CA GLY A 20 -5.76 12.55 -6.60
C GLY A 20 -7.08 11.83 -6.87
N GLY A 21 -7.02 10.56 -7.25
CA GLY A 21 -8.21 9.74 -7.47
C GLY A 21 -9.05 9.60 -6.19
N GLY A 22 -8.43 9.31 -5.04
CA GLY A 22 -9.10 9.21 -3.75
C GLY A 22 -9.80 10.50 -3.33
N ILE A 23 -9.14 11.66 -3.50
CA ILE A 23 -9.77 12.97 -3.23
C ILE A 23 -10.95 13.20 -4.17
N TYR A 24 -10.81 12.84 -5.45
CA TYR A 24 -11.89 13.00 -6.42
C TYR A 24 -13.12 12.17 -6.04
N THR A 25 -12.97 10.86 -5.83
CA THR A 25 -14.09 9.94 -5.52
C THR A 25 -14.73 10.33 -4.20
N LYS A 26 -13.97 10.43 -3.11
CA LYS A 26 -14.55 10.65 -1.79
C LYS A 26 -15.12 12.06 -1.59
N ALA A 27 -14.70 13.05 -2.39
CA ALA A 27 -15.37 14.34 -2.41
C ALA A 27 -16.77 14.26 -3.04
N ALA A 28 -16.92 13.45 -4.09
CA ALA A 28 -18.19 13.24 -4.77
C ALA A 28 -19.13 12.37 -3.92
N ASP A 29 -18.64 11.22 -3.47
CA ASP A 29 -19.33 10.22 -2.63
C ASP A 29 -19.94 10.87 -1.37
N VAL A 30 -19.10 11.47 -0.51
CA VAL A 30 -19.55 12.15 0.72
C VAL A 30 -20.55 13.28 0.42
N GLY A 31 -20.37 14.00 -0.69
CA GLY A 31 -21.28 15.07 -1.11
C GLY A 31 -22.63 14.55 -1.59
N ALA A 32 -22.62 13.46 -2.36
CA ALA A 32 -23.81 12.80 -2.87
C ALA A 32 -24.62 12.18 -1.73
N ASP A 33 -23.95 11.45 -0.83
CA ASP A 33 -24.59 10.68 0.24
C ASP A 33 -25.14 11.55 1.36
N LEU A 34 -24.39 12.55 1.83
CA LEU A 34 -24.88 13.42 2.90
C LEU A 34 -26.12 14.21 2.45
N VAL A 35 -26.06 14.84 1.28
CA VAL A 35 -27.18 15.68 0.84
C VAL A 35 -28.33 14.84 0.29
N GLY A 36 -28.03 13.76 -0.43
CA GLY A 36 -29.03 12.85 -0.98
C GLY A 36 -29.75 12.04 0.11
N LYS A 37 -29.00 11.17 0.80
CA LYS A 37 -29.58 10.19 1.74
C LYS A 37 -29.99 10.84 3.06
N VAL A 38 -29.15 11.69 3.65
CA VAL A 38 -29.37 12.21 5.01
C VAL A 38 -30.28 13.45 5.01
N GLU A 39 -30.05 14.40 4.11
CA GLU A 39 -30.81 15.65 4.09
C GLU A 39 -32.09 15.58 3.25
N ALA A 40 -32.01 15.07 2.02
CA ALA A 40 -33.13 15.04 1.08
C ALA A 40 -33.98 13.76 1.17
N GLY A 41 -33.45 12.68 1.75
CA GLY A 41 -34.13 11.39 1.88
C GLY A 41 -34.42 10.71 0.54
N ILE A 42 -33.60 10.98 -0.48
CA ILE A 42 -33.67 10.31 -1.79
C ILE A 42 -32.77 9.05 -1.78
N PRO A 43 -33.05 8.06 -2.66
CA PRO A 43 -32.18 6.89 -2.82
C PRO A 43 -30.70 7.25 -3.11
N GLU A 44 -29.83 6.30 -2.80
CA GLU A 44 -28.45 6.25 -3.30
C GLU A 44 -28.44 6.28 -4.82
N ASP A 45 -27.46 6.91 -5.47
CA ASP A 45 -27.35 6.99 -6.93
C ASP A 45 -28.55 7.59 -7.69
N ASP A 46 -29.47 8.26 -6.99
CA ASP A 46 -30.67 8.81 -7.61
C ASP A 46 -30.31 9.84 -8.70
N PRO A 47 -30.89 9.73 -9.91
CA PRO A 47 -30.55 10.60 -11.03
C PRO A 47 -30.86 12.07 -10.77
N ARG A 48 -31.66 12.43 -9.77
CA ARG A 48 -31.92 13.82 -9.36
C ARG A 48 -30.71 14.45 -8.68
N ASN A 49 -29.83 13.65 -8.08
CA ASN A 49 -28.66 14.16 -7.38
C ASN A 49 -27.54 14.51 -8.38
N PRO A 50 -27.08 15.78 -8.45
CA PRO A 50 -26.05 16.18 -9.42
C PRO A 50 -24.66 15.57 -9.15
N ALA A 51 -24.41 15.02 -7.97
CA ALA A 51 -23.11 14.44 -7.63
C ALA A 51 -22.93 12.98 -8.08
N THR A 52 -24.00 12.25 -8.44
CA THR A 52 -23.94 10.79 -8.71
C THR A 52 -23.05 10.43 -9.90
N ILE A 53 -23.02 11.26 -10.94
CA ILE A 53 -22.08 11.06 -12.05
C ILE A 53 -20.63 11.26 -11.60
N ALA A 54 -20.36 12.26 -10.75
CA ALA A 54 -19.01 12.47 -10.24
C ALA A 54 -18.58 11.32 -9.32
N ASP A 55 -19.53 10.75 -8.57
CA ASP A 55 -19.34 9.60 -7.69
C ASP A 55 -18.96 8.35 -8.48
N ASN A 56 -19.81 7.93 -9.42
CA ASN A 56 -19.57 6.74 -10.26
C ASN A 56 -18.29 6.88 -11.12
N VAL A 57 -17.99 8.08 -11.64
CA VAL A 57 -16.70 8.36 -12.29
C VAL A 57 -15.54 8.20 -11.31
N GLY A 58 -15.76 8.61 -10.06
CA GLY A 58 -14.82 8.50 -8.96
C GLY A 58 -14.36 7.07 -8.72
N ASP A 59 -15.26 6.09 -8.69
CA ASP A 59 -14.87 4.68 -8.44
C ASP A 59 -13.90 4.17 -9.50
N ASN A 60 -14.08 4.61 -10.75
CA ASN A 60 -13.17 4.27 -11.84
C ASN A 60 -11.81 5.00 -11.71
N VAL A 61 -11.82 6.27 -11.33
CA VAL A 61 -10.60 7.10 -11.25
C VAL A 61 -9.77 6.77 -9.99
N GLY A 62 -10.43 6.62 -8.85
CA GLY A 62 -9.80 6.30 -7.57
C GLY A 62 -9.62 4.80 -7.39
N ASP A 63 -10.72 4.08 -7.33
CA ASP A 63 -10.75 2.68 -6.87
C ASP A 63 -10.37 1.65 -7.92
N VAL A 64 -10.37 2.02 -9.20
CA VAL A 64 -9.77 1.21 -10.27
C VAL A 64 -8.39 1.75 -10.67
N ALA A 65 -8.30 2.96 -11.23
CA ALA A 65 -7.04 3.46 -11.79
C ALA A 65 -5.96 3.71 -10.71
N GLY A 66 -6.34 4.35 -9.59
CA GLY A 66 -5.42 4.56 -8.46
C GLY A 66 -4.98 3.26 -7.80
N MET A 67 -5.90 2.32 -7.58
CA MET A 67 -5.61 1.00 -7.01
C MET A 67 -4.72 0.16 -7.93
N GLY A 68 -5.01 0.15 -9.23
CA GLY A 68 -4.19 -0.55 -10.23
C GLY A 68 -2.75 -0.01 -10.26
N ALA A 69 -2.57 1.31 -10.15
CA ALA A 69 -1.23 1.92 -10.07
C ALA A 69 -0.48 1.55 -8.77
N ASP A 70 -1.17 1.51 -7.63
CA ASP A 70 -0.62 1.09 -6.34
C ASP A 70 -0.10 -0.36 -6.38
N LEU A 71 -0.95 -1.28 -6.83
CA LEU A 71 -0.60 -2.70 -6.89
C LEU A 71 0.45 -2.99 -7.96
N TYR A 72 0.42 -2.28 -9.09
CA TYR A 72 1.48 -2.34 -10.10
C TYR A 72 2.83 -1.95 -9.51
N GLU A 73 2.89 -0.83 -8.79
CA GLU A 73 4.12 -0.40 -8.16
C GLU A 73 4.58 -1.39 -7.08
N SER A 74 3.68 -1.92 -6.26
CA SER A 74 4.00 -2.94 -5.25
C SER A 74 4.66 -4.16 -5.90
N TYR A 75 4.09 -4.62 -7.01
CA TYR A 75 4.58 -5.76 -7.78
C TYR A 75 5.98 -5.51 -8.32
N CYS A 76 6.17 -4.42 -9.06
CA CYS A 76 7.48 -4.07 -9.60
C CYS A 76 8.49 -3.81 -8.48
N GLY A 77 8.12 -3.08 -7.43
CA GLY A 77 8.96 -2.75 -6.30
C GLY A 77 9.52 -3.99 -5.60
N SER A 78 8.68 -4.98 -5.32
CA SER A 78 9.10 -6.23 -4.67
C SER A 78 10.09 -7.03 -5.53
N ILE A 79 9.83 -7.14 -6.84
CA ILE A 79 10.71 -7.85 -7.79
C ILE A 79 12.06 -7.15 -7.89
N LEU A 80 12.05 -5.83 -8.06
CA LEU A 80 13.25 -5.02 -8.26
C LEU A 80 14.10 -4.94 -6.99
N ALA A 81 13.48 -4.79 -5.81
CA ALA A 81 14.18 -4.84 -4.53
C ALA A 81 14.85 -6.21 -4.31
N THR A 82 14.11 -7.30 -4.56
CA THR A 82 14.65 -8.65 -4.43
C THR A 82 15.79 -8.91 -5.41
N ALA A 83 15.65 -8.47 -6.66
CA ALA A 83 16.71 -8.56 -7.66
C ALA A 83 17.97 -7.77 -7.26
N ALA A 84 17.80 -6.56 -6.70
CA ALA A 84 18.92 -5.76 -6.19
C ALA A 84 19.66 -6.47 -5.03
N LEU A 85 18.92 -7.09 -4.11
CA LEU A 85 19.51 -7.90 -3.04
C LEU A 85 20.23 -9.14 -3.60
N GLY A 86 19.68 -9.79 -4.62
CA GLY A 86 20.33 -10.91 -5.30
C GLY A 86 21.68 -10.53 -5.92
N ALA A 87 21.75 -9.35 -6.55
CA ALA A 87 23.01 -8.79 -7.05
C ALA A 87 24.01 -8.51 -5.92
N ALA A 88 23.54 -7.97 -4.79
CA ALA A 88 24.39 -7.69 -3.63
C ALA A 88 24.96 -8.97 -3.00
N VAL A 89 24.15 -10.03 -2.86
CA VAL A 89 24.60 -11.35 -2.38
C VAL A 89 25.72 -11.88 -3.26
N ALA A 90 25.56 -11.83 -4.59
CA ALA A 90 26.57 -12.32 -5.52
C ALA A 90 27.88 -11.52 -5.46
N ALA A 91 27.77 -10.19 -5.37
CA ALA A 91 28.93 -9.31 -5.22
C ALA A 91 29.75 -9.63 -3.95
N GLY A 92 29.06 -9.96 -2.84
CA GLY A 92 29.72 -10.37 -1.60
C GLY A 92 30.44 -11.71 -1.65
N LYS A 93 30.23 -12.53 -2.70
CA LYS A 93 30.83 -13.87 -2.85
C LYS A 93 31.92 -13.94 -3.93
N ILE A 94 32.31 -12.81 -4.51
CA ILE A 94 33.36 -12.75 -5.56
C ILE A 94 34.68 -13.35 -5.06
N GLU A 95 35.10 -13.05 -3.84
CA GLU A 95 36.40 -13.53 -3.33
C GLU A 95 36.40 -15.02 -2.99
N THR A 96 35.27 -15.57 -2.55
CA THR A 96 35.15 -16.97 -2.15
C THR A 96 34.90 -17.90 -3.33
N LEU A 97 34.20 -17.42 -4.36
CA LEU A 97 33.82 -18.22 -5.54
C LEU A 97 34.61 -17.88 -6.81
N GLY A 98 35.27 -16.72 -6.87
CA GLY A 98 35.84 -16.14 -8.08
C GLY A 98 34.81 -15.36 -8.91
N GLU A 99 35.29 -14.39 -9.70
CA GLU A 99 34.44 -13.46 -10.47
C GLU A 99 33.45 -14.17 -11.40
N GLU A 100 33.89 -15.18 -12.14
CA GLU A 100 33.06 -15.88 -13.13
C GLU A 100 31.88 -16.64 -12.49
N LYS A 101 32.13 -17.33 -11.36
CA LYS A 101 31.10 -18.06 -10.63
C LYS A 101 30.16 -17.12 -9.88
N ALA A 102 30.70 -16.05 -9.31
CA ALA A 102 29.90 -15.01 -8.66
C ALA A 102 28.99 -14.28 -9.66
N LEU A 103 29.49 -14.00 -10.87
CA LEU A 103 28.67 -13.43 -11.95
C LEU A 103 27.52 -14.37 -12.35
N THR A 104 27.81 -15.66 -12.54
CA THR A 104 26.79 -16.67 -12.87
C THR A 104 25.74 -16.78 -11.76
N MET A 105 26.17 -16.81 -10.50
CA MET A 105 25.28 -16.78 -9.34
C MET A 105 24.43 -15.51 -9.31
N GLY A 106 25.04 -14.35 -9.58
CA GLY A 106 24.35 -13.06 -9.64
C GLY A 106 23.27 -13.03 -10.70
N ILE A 107 23.54 -13.55 -11.90
CA ILE A 107 22.52 -13.65 -12.95
C ILE A 107 21.34 -14.50 -12.47
N ASN A 108 21.59 -15.65 -11.84
CA ASN A 108 20.53 -16.53 -11.34
C ASN A 108 19.72 -15.83 -10.23
N LEU A 109 20.36 -15.17 -9.28
CA LEU A 109 19.67 -14.49 -8.17
C LEU A 109 18.90 -13.24 -8.65
N VAL A 110 19.43 -12.49 -9.61
CA VAL A 110 18.71 -11.32 -10.17
C VAL A 110 17.48 -11.75 -10.96
N THR A 111 17.57 -12.85 -11.71
CA THR A 111 16.48 -13.31 -12.60
C THR A 111 15.43 -14.16 -11.89
N ALA A 112 15.78 -14.85 -10.81
CA ALA A 112 14.86 -15.71 -10.07
C ALA A 112 13.52 -15.03 -9.65
N PRO A 113 13.49 -13.83 -9.03
CA PRO A 113 12.21 -13.17 -8.70
C PRO A 113 11.39 -12.81 -9.95
N MET A 114 12.03 -12.51 -11.09
CA MET A 114 11.35 -12.23 -12.34
C MET A 114 10.71 -13.49 -12.95
N ILE A 115 11.38 -14.64 -12.83
CA ILE A 115 10.85 -15.93 -13.27
C ILE A 115 9.61 -16.31 -12.45
N VAL A 116 9.68 -16.19 -11.12
CA VAL A 116 8.55 -16.48 -10.22
C VAL A 116 7.37 -15.56 -10.54
N ALA A 117 7.63 -14.27 -10.71
CA ALA A 117 6.63 -13.28 -11.12
C ALA A 117 5.98 -13.62 -12.48
N GLY A 118 6.78 -13.98 -13.50
CA GLY A 118 6.30 -14.35 -14.82
C GLY A 118 5.44 -15.61 -14.83
N ILE A 119 5.82 -16.64 -14.06
CA ILE A 119 4.98 -17.84 -13.87
C ILE A 119 3.68 -17.45 -13.18
N GLY A 120 3.74 -16.59 -12.15
CA GLY A 120 2.59 -16.09 -11.42
C GLY A 120 1.53 -15.41 -12.31
N ILE A 121 1.96 -14.68 -13.35
CA ILE A 121 1.04 -14.11 -14.35
C ILE A 121 0.26 -15.20 -15.09
N VAL A 122 0.97 -16.22 -15.60
CA VAL A 122 0.33 -17.34 -16.33
C VAL A 122 -0.65 -18.09 -15.42
N LEU A 123 -0.25 -18.37 -14.18
CA LEU A 123 -1.09 -19.05 -13.21
C LEU A 123 -2.31 -18.22 -12.80
N SER A 124 -2.15 -16.89 -12.68
CA SER A 124 -3.27 -15.99 -12.42
C SER A 124 -4.30 -16.02 -13.55
N ILE A 125 -3.84 -16.04 -14.83
CA ILE A 125 -4.72 -16.18 -15.99
C ILE A 125 -5.48 -17.51 -15.93
N LEU A 126 -4.82 -18.61 -15.59
CA LEU A 126 -5.48 -19.91 -15.41
C LEU A 126 -6.49 -19.89 -14.26
N GLY A 127 -6.15 -19.24 -13.14
CA GLY A 127 -7.03 -19.07 -11.98
C GLY A 127 -8.32 -18.32 -12.30
N ILE A 128 -8.27 -17.31 -13.18
CA ILE A 128 -9.47 -16.57 -13.63
C ILE A 128 -10.48 -17.54 -14.26
N PHE A 129 -10.04 -18.49 -15.10
CA PHE A 129 -10.95 -19.46 -15.73
C PHE A 129 -11.57 -20.48 -14.77
N MET A 130 -11.06 -20.58 -13.54
CA MET A 130 -11.61 -21.43 -12.48
C MET A 130 -12.72 -20.74 -11.67
N VAL A 131 -12.84 -19.41 -11.74
CA VAL A 131 -13.90 -18.66 -11.05
C VAL A 131 -15.22 -18.84 -11.80
N ARG A 132 -16.15 -19.59 -11.20
CA ARG A 132 -17.49 -19.85 -11.78
C ARG A 132 -18.57 -19.81 -10.71
N THR A 133 -19.70 -19.23 -11.06
CA THR A 133 -20.89 -19.18 -10.18
C THR A 133 -22.17 -19.46 -10.97
N LYS A 134 -23.27 -19.73 -10.27
CA LYS A 134 -24.61 -19.93 -10.85
C LYS A 134 -25.45 -18.66 -10.71
N GLU A 135 -26.50 -18.50 -11.52
CA GLU A 135 -27.36 -17.29 -11.49
C GLU A 135 -28.04 -17.03 -10.14
N SER A 136 -28.31 -18.08 -9.36
CA SER A 136 -28.93 -18.01 -8.02
C SER A 136 -27.91 -18.20 -6.88
N ALA A 137 -26.72 -17.60 -7.02
CA ALA A 137 -25.66 -17.71 -6.02
C ALA A 137 -25.92 -16.81 -4.80
N SER A 138 -25.75 -17.37 -3.60
CA SER A 138 -25.71 -16.57 -2.37
C SER A 138 -24.37 -15.83 -2.25
N GLN A 139 -24.31 -14.80 -1.40
CA GLN A 139 -23.09 -14.05 -1.08
C GLN A 139 -21.92 -14.99 -0.68
N LYS A 140 -22.23 -16.03 0.11
CA LYS A 140 -21.26 -17.07 0.49
C LYS A 140 -20.74 -17.88 -0.71
N ASN A 141 -21.58 -18.16 -1.71
CA ASN A 141 -21.16 -18.87 -2.92
C ASN A 141 -20.22 -18.01 -3.77
N LEU A 142 -20.48 -16.70 -3.85
CA LEU A 142 -19.66 -15.74 -4.59
C LEU A 142 -18.28 -15.55 -3.94
N LEU A 143 -18.23 -15.31 -2.62
CA LEU A 143 -16.97 -15.27 -1.85
C LEU A 143 -16.14 -16.53 -2.08
N ARG A 144 -16.79 -17.69 -1.99
CA ARG A 144 -16.12 -18.98 -2.19
C ARG A 144 -15.59 -19.13 -3.61
N ALA A 145 -16.30 -18.65 -4.63
CA ALA A 145 -15.84 -18.72 -6.02
C ALA A 145 -14.58 -17.86 -6.25
N LEU A 146 -14.56 -16.63 -5.74
CA LEU A 146 -13.40 -15.74 -5.82
C LEU A 146 -12.21 -16.33 -5.05
N LEU A 147 -12.46 -16.84 -3.85
CA LEU A 147 -11.46 -17.47 -2.99
C LEU A 147 -10.89 -18.76 -3.58
N ILE A 148 -11.69 -19.56 -4.31
CA ILE A 148 -11.17 -20.72 -5.06
C ILE A 148 -10.19 -20.26 -6.14
N GLY A 149 -10.47 -19.19 -6.87
CA GLY A 149 -9.57 -18.64 -7.89
C GLY A 149 -8.23 -18.17 -7.31
N THR A 150 -8.26 -17.43 -6.21
CA THR A 150 -7.05 -16.94 -5.54
C THR A 150 -6.26 -18.07 -4.89
N LEU A 151 -6.91 -18.96 -4.12
CA LEU A 151 -6.23 -20.08 -3.46
C LEU A 151 -5.65 -21.10 -4.45
N SER A 152 -6.36 -21.40 -5.54
CA SER A 152 -5.84 -22.31 -6.58
C SER A 152 -4.60 -21.73 -7.23
N SER A 153 -4.61 -20.43 -7.58
CA SER A 153 -3.43 -19.75 -8.12
C SER A 153 -2.27 -19.77 -7.11
N SER A 154 -2.54 -19.53 -5.82
CA SER A 154 -1.55 -19.58 -4.74
C SER A 154 -0.98 -20.98 -4.53
N LEU A 155 -1.79 -22.04 -4.68
CA LEU A 155 -1.31 -23.41 -4.61
C LEU A 155 -0.45 -23.77 -5.83
N LEU A 156 -0.88 -23.36 -7.03
CA LEU A 156 -0.13 -23.62 -8.27
C LEU A 156 1.23 -22.91 -8.26
N ILE A 157 1.32 -21.69 -7.74
CA ILE A 157 2.62 -21.00 -7.66
C ILE A 157 3.54 -21.69 -6.65
N LEU A 158 3.03 -22.23 -5.54
CA LEU A 158 3.84 -23.04 -4.62
C LEU A 158 4.40 -24.28 -5.31
N VAL A 159 3.59 -24.99 -6.10
CA VAL A 159 4.06 -26.14 -6.89
C VAL A 159 5.14 -25.71 -7.88
N ALA A 160 4.93 -24.61 -8.61
CA ALA A 160 5.91 -24.11 -9.57
C ALA A 160 7.23 -23.72 -8.89
N VAL A 161 7.18 -23.02 -7.75
CA VAL A 161 8.37 -22.62 -6.98
C VAL A 161 9.08 -23.85 -6.39
N ALA A 162 8.34 -24.89 -5.96
CA ALA A 162 8.93 -26.15 -5.54
C ALA A 162 9.66 -26.87 -6.69
N VAL A 163 9.10 -26.84 -7.90
CA VAL A 163 9.78 -27.36 -9.10
C VAL A 163 11.05 -26.56 -9.40
N LEU A 164 11.01 -25.23 -9.33
CA LEU A 164 12.21 -24.38 -9.48
C LEU A 164 13.28 -24.72 -8.43
N ALA A 165 12.87 -25.03 -7.20
CA ALA A 165 13.78 -25.47 -6.14
C ALA A 165 14.38 -26.86 -6.42
N GLY A 166 13.56 -27.81 -6.89
CA GLY A 166 14.00 -29.15 -7.28
C GLY A 166 14.94 -29.15 -8.49
N MET A 167 14.80 -28.18 -9.40
CA MET A 167 15.69 -27.97 -10.54
C MET A 167 16.99 -27.23 -10.16
N GLY A 168 17.12 -26.74 -8.92
CA GLY A 168 18.27 -25.97 -8.46
C GLY A 168 18.35 -24.53 -8.98
N ILE A 169 17.27 -24.00 -9.57
CA ILE A 169 17.18 -22.59 -10.01
C ILE A 169 17.09 -21.67 -8.80
N ILE A 170 16.34 -22.08 -7.78
CA ILE A 170 16.28 -21.45 -6.46
C ILE A 170 16.61 -22.47 -5.38
N THR A 171 16.90 -22.02 -4.16
CA THR A 171 17.11 -22.93 -3.04
C THR A 171 15.79 -23.31 -2.37
N TRP A 172 15.76 -24.46 -1.69
CA TRP A 172 14.64 -24.84 -0.82
C TRP A 172 14.38 -23.83 0.30
N GLY A 173 15.41 -23.10 0.71
CA GLY A 173 15.27 -21.98 1.66
C GLY A 173 14.41 -20.85 1.09
N ILE A 174 14.64 -20.48 -0.17
CA ILE A 174 13.83 -19.47 -0.88
C ILE A 174 12.39 -19.97 -1.09
N PHE A 175 12.19 -21.25 -1.39
CA PHE A 175 10.84 -21.83 -1.38
C PHE A 175 10.14 -21.63 -0.03
N GLY A 176 10.84 -21.87 1.08
CA GLY A 176 10.33 -21.58 2.43
C GLY A 176 9.96 -20.10 2.64
N SER A 177 10.77 -19.18 2.12
CA SER A 177 10.47 -17.74 2.18
C SER A 177 9.23 -17.35 1.36
N VAL A 178 9.05 -17.92 0.17
CA VAL A 178 7.84 -17.71 -0.65
C VAL A 178 6.59 -18.24 0.08
N CYS A 179 6.68 -19.42 0.69
CA CYS A 179 5.60 -19.98 1.52
C CYS A 179 5.23 -19.02 2.66
N ALA A 180 6.22 -18.46 3.36
CA ALA A 180 5.99 -17.52 4.44
C ALA A 180 5.23 -16.27 3.96
N GLY A 181 5.61 -15.72 2.81
CA GLY A 181 4.93 -14.58 2.18
C GLY A 181 3.48 -14.85 1.81
N LEU A 182 3.22 -15.98 1.14
CA LEU A 182 1.86 -16.39 0.75
C LEU A 182 0.96 -16.64 1.97
N VAL A 183 1.46 -17.33 2.99
CA VAL A 183 0.73 -17.57 4.24
C VAL A 183 0.47 -16.25 4.97
N ALA A 184 1.45 -15.35 5.04
CA ALA A 184 1.26 -14.04 5.64
C ALA A 184 0.15 -13.25 4.92
N GLY A 185 0.15 -13.24 3.59
CA GLY A 185 -0.87 -12.54 2.80
C GLY A 185 -2.28 -13.10 3.04
N LEU A 186 -2.40 -14.44 3.10
CA LEU A 186 -3.65 -15.11 3.42
C LEU A 186 -4.15 -14.78 4.83
N LEU A 187 -3.27 -14.81 5.84
CA LEU A 187 -3.64 -14.50 7.22
C LEU A 187 -4.04 -13.03 7.40
N ILE A 188 -3.35 -12.10 6.73
CA ILE A 188 -3.72 -10.67 6.74
C ILE A 188 -5.07 -10.45 6.06
N GLY A 189 -5.32 -11.12 4.93
CA GLY A 189 -6.60 -11.06 4.25
C GLY A 189 -7.76 -11.57 5.10
N GLN A 190 -7.58 -12.74 5.73
CA GLN A 190 -8.58 -13.32 6.64
C GLN A 190 -8.80 -12.48 7.91
N ALA A 191 -7.73 -11.89 8.46
CA ALA A 191 -7.85 -10.94 9.55
C ALA A 191 -8.67 -9.73 9.14
N THR A 192 -8.41 -9.18 7.96
CA THR A 192 -9.13 -8.02 7.42
C THR A 192 -10.62 -8.35 7.25
N GLU A 193 -10.94 -9.47 6.59
CA GLU A 193 -12.31 -9.96 6.41
C GLU A 193 -13.07 -10.08 7.75
N TYR A 194 -12.43 -10.63 8.80
CA TYR A 194 -13.05 -10.76 10.12
C TYR A 194 -13.45 -9.42 10.75
N TYR A 195 -12.65 -8.38 10.55
CA TYR A 195 -12.91 -7.05 11.13
C TYR A 195 -13.81 -6.18 10.27
N THR A 196 -13.92 -6.44 8.97
CA THR A 196 -14.69 -5.58 8.05
C THR A 196 -16.01 -6.20 7.61
N SER A 197 -16.14 -7.52 7.48
CA SER A 197 -17.37 -8.13 6.98
C SER A 197 -18.53 -8.01 7.99
N ASP A 198 -19.73 -7.77 7.48
CA ASP A 198 -20.98 -7.68 8.24
C ASP A 198 -21.49 -9.02 8.78
N GLU A 199 -20.79 -10.14 8.51
CA GLU A 199 -21.10 -11.46 9.07
C GLU A 199 -20.53 -11.65 10.48
N TYR A 200 -19.48 -10.90 10.83
CA TYR A 200 -18.73 -11.09 12.07
C TYR A 200 -19.11 -10.08 13.17
N LYS A 201 -18.70 -10.42 14.39
CA LYS A 201 -19.02 -9.63 15.59
C LYS A 201 -18.50 -8.18 15.56
N PRO A 202 -17.28 -7.86 15.09
CA PRO A 202 -16.77 -6.49 15.15
C PRO A 202 -17.68 -5.50 14.40
N THR A 203 -18.00 -5.80 13.14
CA THR A 203 -18.87 -4.98 12.29
C THR A 203 -20.31 -4.91 12.81
N LYS A 204 -20.85 -6.03 13.29
CA LYS A 204 -22.19 -6.07 13.92
C LYS A 204 -22.25 -5.23 15.19
N GLY A 205 -21.15 -5.16 15.95
CA GLY A 205 -21.02 -4.28 17.12
C GLY A 205 -21.16 -2.81 16.75
N ILE A 206 -20.51 -2.37 15.67
CA ILE A 206 -20.60 -0.98 15.17
C ILE A 206 -22.04 -0.66 14.74
N ALA A 207 -22.70 -1.58 14.04
CA ALA A 207 -24.11 -1.42 13.65
C ALA A 207 -25.04 -1.35 14.87
N GLU A 208 -24.77 -2.12 15.92
CA GLU A 208 -25.51 -2.05 17.18
C GLU A 208 -25.31 -0.69 17.88
N GLN A 209 -24.10 -0.14 17.87
CA GLN A 209 -23.80 1.19 18.42
C GLN A 209 -24.50 2.32 17.68
N ALA A 210 -24.89 2.12 16.41
CA ALA A 210 -25.66 3.10 15.65
C ALA A 210 -27.04 3.38 16.23
N ASN A 211 -27.61 2.46 17.02
CA ASN A 211 -28.86 2.72 17.76
C ASN A 211 -28.71 3.82 18.83
N MET A 212 -27.48 4.06 19.31
CA MET A 212 -27.18 5.10 20.31
C MET A 212 -26.78 6.43 19.65
N GLY A 213 -26.57 6.45 18.33
CA GLY A 213 -26.29 7.64 17.53
C GLY A 213 -24.88 7.70 16.93
N PRO A 214 -24.56 8.76 16.17
CA PRO A 214 -23.33 8.84 15.38
C PRO A 214 -22.04 8.79 16.22
N ALA A 215 -22.05 9.39 17.42
CA ALA A 215 -20.86 9.49 18.25
C ALA A 215 -20.36 8.11 18.70
N THR A 216 -21.25 7.23 19.15
CA THR A 216 -20.92 5.85 19.56
C THR A 216 -20.50 5.00 18.38
N THR A 217 -21.14 5.17 17.21
CA THR A 217 -20.72 4.52 15.96
C THR A 217 -19.29 4.87 15.58
N ILE A 218 -18.90 6.15 15.65
CA ILE A 218 -17.54 6.60 15.34
C ILE A 218 -16.54 6.07 16.39
N ILE A 219 -16.89 6.11 17.68
CA ILE A 219 -16.00 5.59 18.73
C ILE A 219 -15.69 4.10 18.50
N ASP A 220 -16.72 3.30 18.21
CA ASP A 220 -16.58 1.85 18.08
C ASP A 220 -15.85 1.44 16.79
N GLY A 221 -16.07 2.15 15.68
CA GLY A 221 -15.32 1.89 14.44
C GLY A 221 -13.85 2.29 14.54
N LEU A 222 -13.52 3.40 15.23
CA LEU A 222 -12.13 3.75 15.52
C LEU A 222 -11.46 2.68 16.39
N ALA A 223 -12.13 2.23 17.45
CA ALA A 223 -11.62 1.19 18.33
C ALA A 223 -11.42 -0.13 17.58
N THR A 224 -12.38 -0.53 16.75
CA THR A 224 -12.30 -1.73 15.89
C THR A 224 -11.12 -1.67 14.93
N GLY A 225 -10.90 -0.52 14.30
CA GLY A 225 -9.72 -0.28 13.46
C GLY A 225 -8.42 -0.47 14.23
N MET A 226 -8.30 0.11 15.44
CA MET A 226 -7.10 -0.02 16.27
C MET A 226 -6.83 -1.47 16.68
N TYR A 227 -7.87 -2.22 17.08
CA TYR A 227 -7.74 -3.65 17.38
C TYR A 227 -7.31 -4.47 16.16
N SER A 228 -7.85 -4.13 14.99
CA SER A 228 -7.59 -4.88 13.76
C SER A 228 -6.13 -4.84 13.29
N ALA A 229 -5.35 -3.82 13.71
CA ALA A 229 -3.95 -3.70 13.34
C ALA A 229 -3.03 -4.70 14.07
N GLY A 230 -3.46 -5.26 15.21
CA GLY A 230 -2.62 -6.13 16.03
C GLY A 230 -2.21 -7.43 15.35
N LEU A 231 -3.18 -8.17 14.78
CA LEU A 231 -2.90 -9.47 14.15
C LEU A 231 -2.01 -9.33 12.90
N PRO A 232 -2.25 -8.39 11.96
CA PRO A 232 -1.37 -8.15 10.82
C PRO A 232 0.09 -7.87 11.22
N VAL A 233 0.33 -7.11 12.30
CA VAL A 233 1.69 -6.88 12.81
C VAL A 233 2.35 -8.18 13.26
N VAL A 234 1.65 -9.01 14.04
CA VAL A 234 2.17 -10.31 14.49
C VAL A 234 2.49 -11.21 13.31
N VAL A 235 1.61 -11.24 12.31
CA VAL A 235 1.80 -12.03 11.08
C VAL A 235 3.03 -11.57 10.31
N ILE A 236 3.25 -10.25 10.15
CA ILE A 236 4.44 -9.72 9.49
C ILE A 236 5.71 -10.06 10.26
N VAL A 237 5.72 -9.92 11.59
CA VAL A 237 6.91 -10.27 12.41
C VAL A 237 7.27 -11.74 12.24
N ILE A 238 6.30 -12.65 12.33
CA ILE A 238 6.52 -14.08 12.13
C ILE A 238 6.96 -14.35 10.68
N GLY A 239 6.29 -13.74 9.70
CA GLY A 239 6.62 -13.86 8.29
C GLY A 239 8.05 -13.46 7.97
N ILE A 240 8.53 -12.34 8.53
CA ILE A 240 9.92 -11.88 8.41
C ILE A 240 10.88 -12.91 9.00
N LEU A 241 10.65 -13.38 10.24
CA LEU A 241 11.54 -14.32 10.92
C LEU A 241 11.63 -15.67 10.17
N VAL A 242 10.48 -16.18 9.71
CA VAL A 242 10.43 -17.43 8.93
C VAL A 242 11.12 -17.23 7.59
N ALA A 243 10.80 -16.18 6.85
CA ALA A 243 11.41 -15.93 5.53
C ALA A 243 12.93 -15.74 5.62
N PHE A 244 13.39 -14.98 6.61
CA PHE A 244 14.79 -14.74 6.88
C PHE A 244 15.51 -16.04 7.30
N GLY A 245 14.93 -16.79 8.24
CA GLY A 245 15.49 -18.05 8.72
C GLY A 245 15.53 -19.16 7.65
N SER A 246 14.46 -19.32 6.87
CA SER A 246 14.40 -20.30 5.78
C SER A 246 15.49 -20.07 4.73
N ALA A 247 15.81 -18.81 4.43
CA ALA A 247 16.89 -18.46 3.52
C ALA A 247 18.30 -18.56 4.15
N ASN A 248 18.43 -19.19 5.33
CA ASN A 248 19.67 -19.30 6.11
C ASN A 248 20.22 -17.95 6.61
N GLY A 249 19.32 -16.98 6.84
CA GLY A 249 19.65 -15.61 7.21
C GLY A 249 20.43 -15.46 8.52
N PHE A 250 20.23 -16.36 9.48
CA PHE A 250 20.95 -16.34 10.75
C PHE A 250 22.44 -16.66 10.62
N GLN A 251 22.87 -17.20 9.48
CA GLN A 251 24.28 -17.47 9.16
C GLN A 251 24.78 -16.54 8.05
N ASP A 252 23.96 -16.25 7.06
CA ASP A 252 24.26 -15.34 5.95
C ASP A 252 23.18 -14.26 5.88
N PHE A 253 23.45 -13.11 6.51
CA PHE A 253 22.48 -12.02 6.66
C PHE A 253 21.94 -11.52 5.31
N SER A 254 22.80 -11.43 4.29
CA SER A 254 22.40 -10.98 2.94
C SER A 254 21.44 -11.96 2.27
N MET A 255 21.66 -13.27 2.45
CA MET A 255 20.72 -14.29 2.00
C MET A 255 19.39 -14.22 2.77
N GLY A 256 19.43 -13.90 4.07
CA GLY A 256 18.22 -13.68 4.87
C GLY A 256 17.36 -12.54 4.34
N LEU A 257 17.97 -11.39 4.02
CA LEU A 257 17.30 -10.25 3.42
C LEU A 257 16.70 -10.59 2.05
N TYR A 258 17.45 -11.33 1.24
CA TYR A 258 16.97 -11.83 -0.05
C TYR A 258 15.76 -12.77 0.11
N GLY A 259 15.74 -13.59 1.18
CA GLY A 259 14.57 -14.37 1.59
C GLY A 259 13.36 -13.50 1.92
N ILE A 260 13.53 -12.41 2.69
CA ILE A 260 12.44 -11.46 2.96
C ILE A 260 11.90 -10.85 1.67
N GLY A 261 12.79 -10.47 0.73
CA GLY A 261 12.38 -10.01 -0.60
C GLY A 261 11.52 -11.06 -1.34
N PHE A 262 11.91 -12.33 -1.30
CA PHE A 262 11.12 -13.41 -1.87
C PHE A 262 9.79 -13.69 -1.16
N ALA A 263 9.67 -13.37 0.13
CA ALA A 263 8.38 -13.39 0.79
C ALA A 263 7.45 -12.31 0.22
N ALA A 264 7.96 -11.11 -0.07
CA ALA A 264 7.19 -10.06 -0.73
C ALA A 264 6.80 -10.46 -2.17
N VAL A 265 7.74 -10.97 -2.97
CA VAL A 265 7.47 -11.47 -4.32
C VAL A 265 6.49 -12.62 -4.29
N GLY A 266 6.62 -13.54 -3.33
CA GLY A 266 5.72 -14.67 -3.13
C GLY A 266 4.30 -14.23 -2.82
N MET A 267 4.15 -13.26 -1.91
CA MET A 267 2.86 -12.64 -1.62
C MET A 267 2.26 -12.08 -2.91
N LEU A 268 2.98 -11.28 -3.69
CA LEU A 268 2.46 -10.64 -4.90
C LEU A 268 2.50 -11.49 -6.17
N ALA A 269 2.96 -12.75 -6.12
CA ALA A 269 3.14 -13.57 -7.32
C ALA A 269 1.82 -13.84 -8.05
N THR A 270 0.71 -13.96 -7.30
CA THR A 270 -0.63 -14.16 -7.82
C THR A 270 -1.43 -12.86 -7.92
N LEU A 271 -0.74 -11.72 -7.99
CA LEU A 271 -1.39 -10.41 -8.02
C LEU A 271 -2.45 -10.30 -9.12
N GLY A 272 -2.24 -10.91 -10.29
CA GLY A 272 -3.19 -10.80 -11.40
C GLY A 272 -4.61 -11.24 -11.04
N ILE A 273 -4.77 -12.35 -10.30
CA ILE A 273 -6.09 -12.81 -9.85
C ILE A 273 -6.59 -11.99 -8.65
N THR A 274 -5.72 -11.65 -7.70
CA THR A 274 -6.10 -10.84 -6.53
C THR A 274 -6.57 -9.44 -6.94
N LEU A 275 -5.88 -8.81 -7.89
CA LEU A 275 -6.26 -7.52 -8.49
C LEU A 275 -7.60 -7.62 -9.20
N ALA A 276 -7.87 -8.73 -9.92
CA ALA A 276 -9.16 -8.94 -10.57
C ALA A 276 -10.31 -9.07 -9.55
N THR A 277 -10.06 -9.69 -8.39
CA THR A 277 -11.06 -9.76 -7.31
C THR A 277 -11.28 -8.42 -6.61
N ASP A 278 -10.27 -7.57 -6.55
CA ASP A 278 -10.38 -6.22 -5.98
C ASP A 278 -11.14 -5.28 -6.95
N ALA A 279 -10.72 -5.24 -8.22
CA ALA A 279 -11.33 -4.41 -9.27
C ALA A 279 -12.78 -4.80 -9.61
N TYR A 280 -13.21 -5.99 -9.18
CA TYR A 280 -14.60 -6.42 -9.29
C TYR A 280 -15.56 -5.52 -8.49
N GLY A 281 -15.14 -5.01 -7.32
CA GLY A 281 -16.00 -4.19 -6.46
C GLY A 281 -16.49 -2.91 -7.13
N PRO A 282 -15.58 -2.01 -7.58
CA PRO A 282 -15.96 -0.78 -8.27
C PRO A 282 -16.82 -0.99 -9.53
N ILE A 283 -16.64 -2.13 -10.22
CA ILE A 283 -17.47 -2.49 -11.38
C ILE A 283 -18.91 -2.83 -10.94
N ALA A 284 -19.05 -3.55 -9.83
CA ALA A 284 -20.37 -3.88 -9.27
C ALA A 284 -21.08 -2.63 -8.75
N ASP A 285 -20.34 -1.71 -8.13
CA ASP A 285 -20.84 -0.43 -7.62
C ASP A 285 -21.42 0.43 -8.75
N ASN A 286 -20.61 0.69 -9.80
CA ASN A 286 -21.06 1.38 -11.00
C ASN A 286 -22.25 0.68 -11.71
N ALA A 287 -22.32 -0.65 -11.65
CA ALA A 287 -23.48 -1.36 -12.20
C ALA A 287 -24.76 -1.05 -11.40
N GLY A 288 -24.65 -0.94 -10.07
CA GLY A 288 -25.73 -0.49 -9.20
C GLY A 288 -26.14 0.95 -9.49
N GLY A 289 -25.19 1.87 -9.59
CA GLY A 289 -25.47 3.27 -9.91
C GLY A 289 -26.18 3.43 -11.26
N ASN A 290 -25.74 2.71 -12.29
CA ASN A 290 -26.41 2.68 -13.58
C ASN A 290 -27.84 2.11 -13.51
N ALA A 291 -28.07 1.08 -12.69
CA ALA A 291 -29.39 0.49 -12.52
C ALA A 291 -30.39 1.49 -11.91
N GLU A 292 -29.96 2.23 -10.89
CA GLU A 292 -30.79 3.26 -10.23
C GLU A 292 -31.03 4.45 -11.18
N MET A 293 -29.98 4.98 -11.80
CA MET A 293 -30.09 6.13 -12.71
C MET A 293 -30.98 5.85 -13.93
N CYS A 294 -31.07 4.58 -14.36
CA CYS A 294 -31.93 4.17 -15.47
C CYS A 294 -33.35 3.76 -15.04
N GLY A 295 -33.66 3.74 -13.73
CA GLY A 295 -34.96 3.29 -13.21
C GLY A 295 -35.28 1.85 -13.59
N LEU A 296 -34.28 0.96 -13.54
CA LEU A 296 -34.47 -0.46 -13.83
C LEU A 296 -35.33 -1.14 -12.74
N ASP A 297 -35.73 -2.39 -13.00
CA ASP A 297 -36.50 -3.18 -12.03
C ASP A 297 -35.74 -3.29 -10.69
N PRO A 298 -36.41 -3.15 -9.53
CA PRO A 298 -35.78 -3.23 -8.21
C PRO A 298 -34.94 -4.49 -8.00
N GLN A 299 -35.29 -5.61 -8.64
CA GLN A 299 -34.50 -6.83 -8.59
C GLN A 299 -33.08 -6.65 -9.14
N VAL A 300 -32.87 -5.73 -10.09
CA VAL A 300 -31.52 -5.41 -10.61
C VAL A 300 -30.70 -4.72 -9.53
N ARG A 301 -31.26 -3.72 -8.82
CA ARG A 301 -30.58 -3.03 -7.73
C ARG A 301 -30.29 -3.97 -6.56
N GLU A 302 -31.24 -4.82 -6.18
CA GLU A 302 -31.03 -5.85 -5.13
C GLU A 302 -29.86 -6.79 -5.47
N ARG A 303 -29.71 -7.17 -6.75
CA ARG A 303 -28.59 -7.98 -7.20
C ARG A 303 -27.28 -7.20 -7.16
N THR A 304 -27.24 -5.98 -7.67
CA THR A 304 -26.02 -5.16 -7.66
C THR A 304 -25.58 -4.82 -6.23
N ASP A 305 -26.50 -4.51 -5.32
CA ASP A 305 -26.21 -4.26 -3.90
C ASP A 305 -25.54 -5.48 -3.24
N ALA A 306 -25.95 -6.70 -3.61
CA ALA A 306 -25.32 -7.92 -3.12
C ALA A 306 -23.90 -8.14 -3.69
N LEU A 307 -23.65 -7.71 -4.93
CA LEU A 307 -22.33 -7.75 -5.56
C LEU A 307 -21.40 -6.65 -5.03
N ASP A 308 -21.95 -5.47 -4.74
CA ASP A 308 -21.25 -4.33 -4.14
C ASP A 308 -20.79 -4.64 -2.71
N ALA A 309 -21.69 -5.14 -1.85
CA ALA A 309 -21.31 -5.55 -0.49
C ALA A 309 -20.21 -6.63 -0.47
N LEU A 310 -20.21 -7.51 -1.47
CA LEU A 310 -19.11 -8.45 -1.69
C LEU A 310 -17.82 -7.71 -2.09
N GLY A 311 -17.93 -6.79 -3.04
CA GLY A 311 -16.90 -5.86 -3.48
C GLY A 311 -16.20 -5.14 -2.33
N ASN A 312 -16.94 -4.59 -1.38
CA ASN A 312 -16.38 -3.84 -0.24
C ASN A 312 -15.51 -4.72 0.66
N THR A 313 -15.92 -5.98 0.86
CA THR A 313 -15.11 -6.96 1.61
C THR A 313 -13.86 -7.37 0.84
N THR A 314 -13.98 -7.61 -0.47
CA THR A 314 -12.83 -7.97 -1.30
C THR A 314 -11.85 -6.82 -1.48
N ALA A 315 -12.33 -5.58 -1.57
CA ALA A 315 -11.52 -4.37 -1.64
C ALA A 315 -10.75 -4.14 -0.34
N ALA A 316 -11.40 -4.29 0.82
CA ALA A 316 -10.71 -4.22 2.10
C ALA A 316 -9.60 -5.27 2.20
N THR A 317 -9.87 -6.51 1.78
CA THR A 317 -8.91 -7.62 1.75
C THR A 317 -7.75 -7.35 0.78
N GLY A 318 -8.03 -6.83 -0.41
CA GLY A 318 -7.04 -6.44 -1.42
C GLY A 318 -6.11 -5.32 -0.93
N LYS A 319 -6.69 -4.28 -0.29
CA LYS A 319 -5.93 -3.23 0.39
C LYS A 319 -5.09 -3.78 1.54
N GLY A 320 -5.62 -4.68 2.35
CA GLY A 320 -4.88 -5.36 3.41
C GLY A 320 -3.67 -6.13 2.87
N PHE A 321 -3.82 -6.79 1.72
CA PHE A 321 -2.74 -7.48 1.02
C PHE A 321 -1.68 -6.50 0.48
N ALA A 322 -2.09 -5.39 -0.13
CA ALA A 322 -1.19 -4.33 -0.57
C ALA A 322 -0.36 -3.78 0.61
N ILE A 323 -1.01 -3.48 1.73
CA ILE A 323 -0.37 -2.99 2.96
C ILE A 323 0.61 -4.02 3.54
N GLY A 324 0.22 -5.30 3.60
CA GLY A 324 1.09 -6.40 4.04
C GLY A 324 2.33 -6.58 3.16
N SER A 325 2.15 -6.56 1.84
CA SER A 325 3.25 -6.70 0.89
C SER A 325 4.21 -5.51 0.92
N ALA A 326 3.70 -4.30 1.17
CA ALA A 326 4.49 -3.10 1.32
C ALA A 326 5.43 -3.19 2.53
N ALA A 327 5.00 -3.81 3.63
CA ALA A 327 5.86 -3.99 4.81
C ALA A 327 7.06 -4.91 4.54
N LEU A 328 6.83 -6.06 3.90
CA LEU A 328 7.91 -6.98 3.50
C LEU A 328 8.84 -6.34 2.46
N THR A 329 8.26 -5.63 1.48
CA THR A 329 9.02 -4.94 0.43
C THR A 329 9.87 -3.81 1.00
N ALA A 330 9.34 -3.01 1.91
CA ALA A 330 10.07 -1.92 2.56
C ALA A 330 11.29 -2.43 3.33
N MET A 331 11.19 -3.59 3.98
CA MET A 331 12.35 -4.25 4.61
C MET A 331 13.44 -4.61 3.59
N ALA A 332 13.06 -5.12 2.42
CA ALA A 332 14.02 -5.37 1.35
C ALA A 332 14.63 -4.06 0.80
N LEU A 333 13.85 -2.99 0.71
CA LEU A 333 14.31 -1.67 0.28
C LEU A 333 15.25 -0.99 1.29
N LEU A 334 15.05 -1.19 2.60
CA LEU A 334 15.97 -0.76 3.65
C LEU A 334 17.38 -1.33 3.41
N ALA A 335 17.45 -2.63 3.15
CA ALA A 335 18.71 -3.28 2.83
C ALA A 335 19.29 -2.81 1.50
N ALA A 336 18.45 -2.66 0.47
CA ALA A 336 18.88 -2.14 -0.83
C ALA A 336 19.45 -0.71 -0.72
N TYR A 337 18.96 0.12 0.21
CA TYR A 337 19.50 1.44 0.49
C TYR A 337 20.94 1.37 1.02
N VAL A 338 21.23 0.51 1.99
CA VAL A 338 22.60 0.35 2.53
C VAL A 338 23.55 -0.16 1.44
N GLU A 339 23.10 -1.07 0.58
CA GLU A 339 23.90 -1.55 -0.56
C GLU A 339 24.16 -0.45 -1.59
N GLU A 340 23.18 0.41 -1.88
CA GLU A 340 23.40 1.55 -2.77
C GLU A 340 24.37 2.55 -2.13
N VAL A 341 24.33 2.75 -0.80
CA VAL A 341 25.32 3.57 -0.07
C VAL A 341 26.72 2.99 -0.26
N LYS A 342 26.90 1.68 -0.09
CA LYS A 342 28.17 0.99 -0.35
C LYS A 342 28.69 1.22 -1.76
N LEU A 343 27.82 1.07 -2.77
CA LEU A 343 28.18 1.29 -4.17
C LEU A 343 28.68 2.72 -4.41
N TRP A 344 28.00 3.73 -3.84
CA TRP A 344 28.40 5.13 -4.04
C TRP A 344 29.63 5.52 -3.24
N VAL A 345 29.82 4.99 -2.04
CA VAL A 345 31.07 5.12 -1.29
C VAL A 345 32.24 4.61 -2.13
N GLY A 346 32.10 3.44 -2.78
CA GLY A 346 33.13 2.89 -3.67
C GLY A 346 33.39 3.73 -4.93
N LYS A 347 32.33 4.23 -5.58
CA LYS A 347 32.46 5.11 -6.75
C LYS A 347 33.14 6.43 -6.40
N ILE A 348 32.74 7.07 -5.29
CA ILE A 348 33.32 8.34 -4.86
C ILE A 348 34.78 8.12 -4.42
N ALA A 349 35.06 7.07 -3.63
CA ALA A 349 36.42 6.70 -3.26
C ALA A 349 37.30 6.54 -4.50
N SER A 350 36.85 5.80 -5.52
CA SER A 350 37.64 5.60 -6.75
C SER A 350 37.95 6.89 -7.52
N GLY A 351 37.14 7.94 -7.34
CA GLY A 351 37.35 9.25 -7.94
C GLY A 351 38.31 10.17 -7.15
N THR A 352 38.70 9.81 -5.92
CA THR A 352 39.67 10.60 -5.15
C THR A 352 41.10 10.18 -5.48
N ALA A 353 42.06 11.11 -5.36
CA ALA A 353 43.48 10.84 -5.63
C ALA A 353 44.02 9.68 -4.77
N ASP A 354 43.56 9.59 -3.53
CA ASP A 354 43.97 8.57 -2.58
C ASP A 354 43.15 7.28 -2.66
N LYS A 355 42.12 7.22 -3.51
CA LYS A 355 41.20 6.09 -3.63
C LYS A 355 40.47 5.72 -2.34
N VAL A 356 40.23 6.71 -1.48
CA VAL A 356 39.59 6.53 -0.16
C VAL A 356 38.37 7.42 0.04
N PHE A 357 37.49 6.98 0.92
CA PHE A 357 36.34 7.73 1.44
C PHE A 357 36.24 7.52 2.95
N LYS A 358 36.07 8.60 3.73
CA LYS A 358 36.07 8.55 5.20
C LYS A 358 34.65 8.71 5.75
N ILE A 359 34.29 7.87 6.72
CA ILE A 359 33.01 7.92 7.44
C ILE A 359 33.33 7.77 8.93
N GLY A 360 33.18 8.84 9.70
CA GLY A 360 33.59 8.86 11.10
C GLY A 360 35.06 8.45 11.26
N GLU A 361 35.32 7.41 12.05
CA GLU A 361 36.67 6.84 12.23
C GLU A 361 37.07 5.81 11.17
N TYR A 362 36.12 5.36 10.34
CA TYR A 362 36.32 4.32 9.34
C TYR A 362 36.77 4.93 8.01
N VAL A 363 37.72 4.27 7.35
CA VAL A 363 38.18 4.64 6.01
C VAL A 363 37.86 3.50 5.06
N PHE A 364 37.19 3.80 3.96
CA PHE A 364 36.86 2.86 2.92
C PHE A 364 37.77 3.08 1.71
N THR A 365 38.45 2.03 1.23
CA THR A 365 39.40 2.10 0.10
C THR A 365 38.94 1.24 -1.07
N THR A 366 39.20 1.69 -2.30
CA THR A 366 39.13 0.85 -3.50
C THR A 366 40.50 0.34 -3.96
N ASP A 367 41.57 0.75 -3.28
CA ASP A 367 42.92 0.21 -3.44
C ASP A 367 43.16 -0.93 -2.43
N PRO A 368 43.30 -2.19 -2.87
CA PRO A 368 43.57 -3.33 -2.00
C PRO A 368 44.88 -3.19 -1.22
N ALA A 369 45.87 -2.46 -1.74
CA ALA A 369 47.17 -2.28 -1.09
C ALA A 369 47.10 -1.38 0.16
N LYS A 370 46.03 -0.58 0.28
CA LYS A 370 45.80 0.30 1.44
C LYS A 370 44.90 -0.33 2.51
N ALA A 371 44.39 -1.53 2.28
CA ALA A 371 43.51 -2.21 3.23
C ALA A 371 44.28 -2.61 4.51
N GLY A 372 43.66 -2.41 5.66
CA GLY A 372 44.25 -2.70 6.97
C GLY A 372 43.20 -2.65 8.08
N GLU A 373 43.62 -2.71 9.34
CA GLU A 373 42.71 -2.89 10.50
C GLU A 373 41.66 -1.77 10.66
N LYS A 374 41.97 -0.54 10.19
CA LYS A 374 41.05 0.63 10.18
C LYS A 374 40.66 1.10 8.78
N ILE A 375 41.13 0.41 7.73
CA ILE A 375 40.90 0.77 6.32
C ILE A 375 40.24 -0.41 5.62
N ILE A 376 38.93 -0.31 5.42
CA ILE A 376 38.07 -1.37 4.90
C ILE A 376 38.06 -1.30 3.37
N GLN A 377 38.33 -2.42 2.71
CA GLN A 377 38.21 -2.51 1.25
C GLN A 377 36.73 -2.54 0.87
N VAL A 378 36.27 -1.62 0.02
CA VAL A 378 34.83 -1.47 -0.32
C VAL A 378 34.24 -2.73 -0.94
N SER A 379 35.01 -3.45 -1.76
CA SER A 379 34.55 -4.71 -2.36
C SER A 379 34.32 -5.82 -1.33
N LYS A 380 35.01 -5.77 -0.19
CA LYS A 380 34.91 -6.72 0.93
C LYS A 380 33.92 -6.29 2.01
N ALA A 381 33.58 -5.00 2.05
CA ALA A 381 32.72 -4.44 3.08
C ALA A 381 31.34 -5.11 3.06
N GLY A 382 30.96 -5.73 4.17
CA GLY A 382 29.62 -6.24 4.40
C GLY A 382 28.68 -5.13 4.88
N ILE A 383 27.39 -5.46 5.01
CA ILE A 383 26.40 -4.51 5.52
C ILE A 383 26.74 -4.02 6.93
N TYR A 384 27.32 -4.89 7.78
CA TYR A 384 27.71 -4.55 9.14
C TYR A 384 28.81 -3.48 9.21
N ASP A 385 29.74 -3.45 8.25
CA ASP A 385 30.77 -2.41 8.20
C ASP A 385 30.16 -1.02 8.04
N PHE A 386 29.08 -0.91 7.23
CA PHE A 386 28.34 0.34 7.07
C PHE A 386 27.45 0.65 8.26
N VAL A 387 26.85 -0.36 8.90
CA VAL A 387 26.10 -0.21 10.15
C VAL A 387 26.99 0.40 11.23
N HIS A 388 28.23 -0.08 11.37
CA HIS A 388 29.19 0.47 12.33
C HIS A 388 29.74 1.83 11.90
N ALA A 389 30.10 1.99 10.62
CA ALA A 389 30.67 3.24 10.13
C ALA A 389 29.72 4.43 10.24
N TYR A 390 28.43 4.22 9.99
CA TYR A 390 27.40 5.25 10.14
C TYR A 390 26.75 5.28 11.53
N ASP A 391 27.21 4.45 12.47
CA ASP A 391 26.60 4.27 13.79
C ASP A 391 25.07 4.16 13.71
N LEU A 392 24.57 3.10 13.06
CA LEU A 392 23.13 2.86 12.93
C LEU A 392 22.53 2.26 14.22
N SER A 393 23.00 2.72 15.37
CA SER A 393 22.46 2.43 16.70
C SER A 393 21.27 3.33 17.01
N VAL A 394 20.27 2.82 17.74
CA VAL A 394 19.15 3.63 18.24
C VAL A 394 19.59 4.77 19.18
N MET A 395 20.83 4.70 19.69
CA MET A 395 21.43 5.77 20.49
C MET A 395 22.01 6.91 19.64
N ASN A 396 22.15 6.73 18.32
CA ASN A 396 22.55 7.80 17.42
C ASN A 396 21.41 8.81 17.28
N PRO A 397 21.61 10.08 17.67
CA PRO A 397 20.56 11.10 17.64
C PRO A 397 20.03 11.36 16.22
N PHE A 398 20.86 11.25 15.18
CA PHE A 398 20.42 11.45 13.79
C PHE A 398 19.48 10.33 13.35
N LEU A 399 19.78 9.07 13.71
CA LEU A 399 18.91 7.93 13.46
C LEU A 399 17.59 8.07 14.24
N LEU A 400 17.67 8.42 15.53
CA LEU A 400 16.51 8.60 16.40
C LEU A 400 15.59 9.73 15.92
N CYS A 401 16.14 10.88 15.53
CA CYS A 401 15.39 11.95 14.89
C CYS A 401 14.72 11.49 13.60
N GLY A 402 15.44 10.70 12.78
CA GLY A 402 14.88 10.09 11.59
C GLY A 402 13.64 9.24 11.89
N PHE A 403 13.66 8.41 12.94
CA PHE A 403 12.49 7.61 13.36
C PHE A 403 11.26 8.48 13.65
N PHE A 404 11.43 9.56 14.42
CA PHE A 404 10.34 10.48 14.72
C PHE A 404 9.83 11.22 13.48
N ILE A 405 10.72 11.64 12.57
CA ILE A 405 10.32 12.24 11.29
C ILE A 405 9.52 11.23 10.47
N GLY A 406 9.99 9.99 10.34
CA GLY A 406 9.28 8.93 9.63
C GLY A 406 7.88 8.65 10.21
N ALA A 407 7.75 8.57 11.53
CA ALA A 407 6.46 8.38 12.19
C ALA A 407 5.53 9.59 11.97
N MET A 408 6.07 10.82 12.09
CA MET A 408 5.34 12.06 11.83
C MET A 408 4.81 12.09 10.38
N MET A 409 5.60 11.65 9.41
CA MET A 409 5.22 11.63 8.00
C MET A 409 3.92 10.87 7.75
N ALA A 410 3.73 9.71 8.39
CA ALA A 410 2.51 8.93 8.25
C ALA A 410 1.28 9.73 8.73
N TYR A 411 1.35 10.34 9.91
CA TYR A 411 0.23 11.12 10.47
C TYR A 411 -0.04 12.43 9.73
N VAL A 412 1.02 13.18 9.40
CA VAL A 412 0.89 14.45 8.68
C VAL A 412 0.31 14.21 7.29
N PHE A 413 0.79 13.18 6.60
CA PHE A 413 0.24 12.80 5.29
C PHE A 413 -1.26 12.49 5.38
N CYS A 414 -1.69 11.63 6.31
CA CYS A 414 -3.11 11.34 6.51
C CYS A 414 -3.92 12.58 6.87
N ALA A 415 -3.41 13.44 7.75
CA ALA A 415 -4.11 14.66 8.12
C ALA A 415 -4.31 15.59 6.92
N MET A 416 -3.31 15.70 6.03
CA MET A 416 -3.42 16.50 4.82
C MET A 416 -4.44 15.93 3.83
N THR A 417 -4.40 14.62 3.57
CA THR A 417 -5.34 13.97 2.65
C THR A 417 -6.78 14.00 3.19
N MET A 418 -6.99 13.75 4.48
CA MET A 418 -8.33 13.85 5.10
C MET A 418 -8.88 15.27 5.04
N LYS A 419 -8.04 16.29 5.33
CA LYS A 419 -8.47 17.69 5.22
C LYS A 419 -8.74 18.11 3.77
N ALA A 420 -8.02 17.55 2.80
CA ALA A 420 -8.26 17.78 1.38
C ALA A 420 -9.64 17.24 0.96
N VAL A 421 -9.96 15.99 1.31
CA VAL A 421 -11.28 15.40 1.07
C VAL A 421 -12.35 16.25 1.75
N GLY A 422 -12.18 16.62 3.02
CA GLY A 422 -13.17 17.43 3.75
C GLY A 422 -13.45 18.80 3.12
N ARG A 423 -12.44 19.47 2.57
CA ARG A 423 -12.63 20.73 1.82
C ARG A 423 -13.42 20.50 0.53
N ALA A 424 -13.01 19.53 -0.27
CA ALA A 424 -13.65 19.23 -1.56
C ALA A 424 -15.09 18.71 -1.38
N ALA A 425 -15.33 17.83 -0.41
CA ALA A 425 -16.66 17.37 -0.02
C ALA A 425 -17.54 18.53 0.47
N GLY A 426 -16.98 19.46 1.24
CA GLY A 426 -17.72 20.66 1.69
C GLY A 426 -18.19 21.54 0.52
N GLU A 427 -17.36 21.71 -0.51
CA GLU A 427 -17.76 22.39 -1.75
C GLU A 427 -18.85 21.61 -2.50
N MET A 428 -18.70 20.28 -2.60
CA MET A 428 -19.70 19.39 -3.23
C MET A 428 -21.06 19.46 -2.54
N VAL A 429 -21.09 19.34 -1.21
CA VAL A 429 -22.30 19.43 -0.39
C VAL A 429 -23.03 20.76 -0.64
N ASN A 430 -22.30 21.88 -0.67
CA ASN A 430 -22.90 23.18 -0.91
C ASN A 430 -23.45 23.32 -2.34
N GLU A 431 -22.78 22.74 -3.32
CA GLU A 431 -23.25 22.72 -4.71
C GLU A 431 -24.53 21.88 -4.86
N VAL A 432 -24.57 20.66 -4.32
CA VAL A 432 -25.75 19.78 -4.36
C VAL A 432 -26.94 20.48 -3.69
N ARG A 433 -26.73 21.06 -2.51
CA ARG A 433 -27.76 21.86 -1.80
C ARG A 433 -28.22 23.06 -2.62
N ASN A 434 -27.31 23.74 -3.33
CA ASN A 434 -27.66 24.87 -4.18
C ASN A 434 -28.56 24.41 -5.32
N GLN A 435 -28.17 23.38 -6.06
CA GLN A 435 -28.96 22.86 -7.17
C GLN A 435 -30.35 22.38 -6.75
N PHE A 436 -30.47 21.64 -5.64
CA PHE A 436 -31.77 21.23 -5.10
C PHE A 436 -32.69 22.40 -4.73
N LYS A 437 -32.13 23.56 -4.37
CA LYS A 437 -32.91 24.77 -4.05
C LYS A 437 -33.23 25.62 -5.28
N THR A 438 -32.32 25.70 -6.25
CA THR A 438 -32.40 26.69 -7.33
C THR A 438 -32.92 26.14 -8.64
N ILE A 439 -32.75 24.84 -8.92
CA ILE A 439 -33.20 24.22 -10.19
C ILE A 439 -34.67 23.81 -10.05
N PRO A 440 -35.61 24.45 -10.76
CA PRO A 440 -37.03 24.11 -10.65
C PRO A 440 -37.31 22.70 -11.15
N GLY A 441 -38.09 21.91 -10.39
CA GLY A 441 -38.52 20.58 -10.82
C GLY A 441 -37.52 19.46 -10.53
N ILE A 442 -36.34 19.74 -9.97
CA ILE A 442 -35.28 18.73 -9.77
C ILE A 442 -35.70 17.63 -8.79
N MET A 443 -36.31 18.00 -7.66
CA MET A 443 -36.78 17.04 -6.66
C MET A 443 -38.00 16.24 -7.15
N GLU A 444 -38.78 16.83 -8.05
CA GLU A 444 -39.90 16.20 -8.75
C GLU A 444 -39.48 15.34 -9.95
N GLY A 445 -38.17 15.24 -10.26
CA GLY A 445 -37.64 14.46 -11.38
C GLY A 445 -37.92 15.07 -12.77
N LYS A 446 -38.33 16.33 -12.84
CA LYS A 446 -38.62 17.07 -14.08
C LYS A 446 -37.48 17.99 -14.51
N GLY A 447 -36.72 18.50 -13.55
CA GLY A 447 -35.54 19.33 -13.77
C GLY A 447 -34.30 18.47 -13.95
N LYS A 448 -33.44 18.81 -14.92
CA LYS A 448 -32.18 18.11 -15.15
C LYS A 448 -31.08 18.70 -14.26
N PRO A 449 -30.39 17.90 -13.43
CA PRO A 449 -29.25 18.38 -12.64
C PRO A 449 -28.05 18.77 -13.51
N ASP A 450 -27.21 19.67 -13.01
CA ASP A 450 -25.92 20.00 -13.63
C ASP A 450 -24.81 19.12 -13.03
N TYR A 451 -24.64 17.93 -13.61
CA TYR A 451 -23.59 16.99 -13.24
C TYR A 451 -22.17 17.50 -13.54
N ALA A 452 -22.02 18.31 -14.60
CA ALA A 452 -20.71 18.79 -15.03
C ALA A 452 -20.09 19.71 -13.97
N ARG A 453 -20.93 20.45 -13.24
CA ARG A 453 -20.49 21.28 -12.12
C ARG A 453 -19.87 20.45 -11.00
N CYS A 454 -20.52 19.37 -10.56
CA CYS A 454 -19.99 18.47 -9.54
C CYS A 454 -18.68 17.81 -9.99
N VAL A 455 -18.62 17.31 -11.22
CA VAL A 455 -17.38 16.76 -11.82
C VAL A 455 -16.25 17.80 -11.80
N SER A 456 -16.53 19.07 -12.13
CA SER A 456 -15.53 20.13 -12.13
C SER A 456 -14.98 20.45 -10.74
N ILE A 457 -15.83 20.39 -9.69
CA ILE A 457 -15.44 20.61 -8.29
C ILE A 457 -14.48 19.51 -7.84
N SER A 458 -14.86 18.24 -8.00
CA SER A 458 -13.99 17.11 -7.65
C SER A 458 -12.68 17.12 -8.44
N THR A 459 -12.72 17.44 -9.73
CA THR A 459 -11.52 17.52 -10.59
C THR A 459 -10.54 18.59 -10.09
N ALA A 460 -11.02 19.82 -9.90
CA ALA A 460 -10.17 20.93 -9.50
C ALA A 460 -9.64 20.75 -8.08
N GLY A 461 -10.49 20.25 -7.17
CA GLY A 461 -10.12 19.91 -5.80
C GLY A 461 -9.01 18.86 -5.77
N ALA A 462 -9.20 17.73 -6.45
CA ALA A 462 -8.21 16.65 -6.54
C ALA A 462 -6.86 17.12 -7.08
N GLN A 463 -6.86 17.81 -8.23
CA GLN A 463 -5.62 18.27 -8.88
C GLN A 463 -4.82 19.24 -8.02
N ARG A 464 -5.49 20.15 -7.31
CA ARG A 464 -4.84 21.12 -6.42
C ARG A 464 -4.31 20.46 -5.16
N GLU A 465 -5.12 19.62 -4.54
CA GLU A 465 -4.85 19.11 -3.19
C GLU A 465 -3.90 17.91 -3.18
N MET A 466 -3.77 17.15 -4.28
CA MET A 466 -2.83 16.02 -4.35
C MET A 466 -1.35 16.44 -4.33
N VAL A 467 -1.03 17.67 -4.73
CA VAL A 467 0.35 18.10 -4.96
C VAL A 467 1.19 18.11 -3.69
N VAL A 468 0.69 18.74 -2.62
CA VAL A 468 1.50 18.95 -1.41
C VAL A 468 1.77 17.65 -0.65
N PRO A 469 0.78 16.77 -0.39
CA PRO A 469 1.02 15.48 0.26
C PRO A 469 1.99 14.60 -0.54
N SER A 470 1.86 14.59 -1.87
CA SER A 470 2.72 13.75 -2.72
C SER A 470 4.15 14.28 -2.82
N LEU A 471 4.36 15.60 -2.86
CA LEU A 471 5.71 16.19 -2.85
C LEU A 471 6.42 15.97 -1.52
N LEU A 472 5.69 15.95 -0.40
CA LEU A 472 6.25 15.68 0.92
C LEU A 472 6.97 14.33 0.97
N ALA A 473 6.43 13.29 0.33
CA ALA A 473 7.04 11.97 0.20
C ALA A 473 8.41 11.96 -0.52
N ILE A 474 8.67 12.96 -1.37
CA ILE A 474 9.89 13.08 -2.16
C ILE A 474 10.89 14.02 -1.47
N ILE A 475 10.41 15.17 -0.99
CA ILE A 475 11.24 16.23 -0.45
C ILE A 475 11.82 15.83 0.92
N VAL A 476 11.01 15.24 1.81
CA VAL A 476 11.44 15.01 3.19
C VAL A 476 12.59 13.99 3.30
N PRO A 477 12.58 12.83 2.61
CA PRO A 477 13.72 11.91 2.64
C PRO A 477 15.01 12.56 2.13
N VAL A 478 14.93 13.38 1.07
CA VAL A 478 16.10 14.07 0.48
C VAL A 478 16.64 15.12 1.43
N LEU A 479 15.79 16.00 1.98
CA LEU A 479 16.21 17.02 2.95
C LEU A 479 16.78 16.38 4.21
N THR A 480 16.14 15.32 4.71
CA THR A 480 16.63 14.60 5.88
C THR A 480 17.99 13.98 5.60
N GLY A 481 18.20 13.38 4.42
CA GLY A 481 19.50 12.85 4.05
C GLY A 481 20.58 13.91 3.89
N LEU A 482 20.26 15.08 3.37
CA LEU A 482 21.22 16.18 3.26
C LEU A 482 21.63 16.76 4.63
N ILE A 483 20.73 16.77 5.62
CA ILE A 483 20.98 17.38 6.93
C ILE A 483 21.48 16.35 7.96
N LEU A 484 20.83 15.19 8.04
CA LEU A 484 21.07 14.14 9.03
C LEU A 484 21.86 12.94 8.47
N GLY A 485 22.21 12.97 7.18
CA GLY A 485 23.01 11.94 6.54
C GLY A 485 22.27 10.59 6.38
N VAL A 486 23.05 9.56 6.08
CA VAL A 486 22.58 8.17 5.96
C VAL A 486 21.83 7.68 7.20
N PRO A 487 22.27 7.99 8.46
CA PRO A 487 21.51 7.59 9.65
C PRO A 487 20.11 8.21 9.69
N GLY A 488 19.99 9.51 9.39
CA GLY A 488 18.68 10.16 9.36
C GLY A 488 17.74 9.58 8.32
N VAL A 489 18.25 9.27 7.12
CA VAL A 489 17.46 8.60 6.08
C VAL A 489 16.96 7.26 6.58
N MET A 490 17.86 6.39 7.08
CA MET A 490 17.51 5.08 7.64
C MET A 490 16.41 5.17 8.70
N GLY A 491 16.48 6.18 9.57
CA GLY A 491 15.46 6.44 10.58
C GLY A 491 14.12 6.81 9.95
N VAL A 492 14.09 7.67 8.93
CA VAL A 492 12.84 8.07 8.24
C VAL A 492 12.15 6.86 7.60
N ILE A 493 12.89 6.04 6.86
CA ILE A 493 12.32 4.88 6.18
C ILE A 493 11.88 3.79 7.16
N ALA A 494 12.63 3.55 8.25
CA ALA A 494 12.26 2.59 9.28
C ALA A 494 11.08 3.07 10.15
N GLY A 495 11.08 4.34 10.58
CA GLY A 495 9.98 4.93 11.35
C GLY A 495 8.70 5.05 10.54
N GLY A 496 8.82 5.44 9.26
CA GLY A 496 7.71 5.48 8.31
C GLY A 496 7.11 4.11 8.06
N LEU A 497 7.94 3.08 7.92
CA LEU A 497 7.49 1.68 7.80
C LEU A 497 6.68 1.23 9.02
N VAL A 498 7.26 1.30 10.22
CA VAL A 498 6.62 0.76 11.43
C VAL A 498 5.33 1.51 11.76
N CYS A 499 5.35 2.85 11.70
CA CYS A 499 4.17 3.65 12.00
C CYS A 499 3.14 3.59 10.87
N GLY A 500 3.57 3.72 9.62
CA GLY A 500 2.70 3.79 8.46
C GLY A 500 1.97 2.48 8.20
N PHE A 501 2.63 1.32 8.38
CA PHE A 501 1.98 0.02 8.22
C PHE A 501 0.81 -0.18 9.21
N VAL A 502 1.04 0.15 10.49
CA VAL A 502 0.02 0.03 11.55
C VAL A 502 -1.14 0.99 11.28
N LEU A 503 -0.83 2.25 10.93
CA LEU A 503 -1.83 3.27 10.66
C LEU A 503 -2.65 2.96 9.39
N ALA A 504 -1.99 2.48 8.32
CA ALA A 504 -2.67 2.07 7.09
C ALA A 504 -3.68 0.94 7.34
N THR A 505 -3.26 -0.08 8.09
CA THR A 505 -4.11 -1.20 8.47
C THR A 505 -5.32 -0.73 9.30
N MET A 506 -5.08 0.13 10.31
CA MET A 506 -6.14 0.69 11.13
C MET A 506 -7.16 1.46 10.28
N LEU A 507 -6.71 2.39 9.43
CA LEU A 507 -7.59 3.25 8.64
C LEU A 507 -8.40 2.47 7.61
N ASN A 508 -7.75 1.51 6.93
CA ASN A 508 -8.41 0.62 5.98
C ASN A 508 -9.57 -0.14 6.63
N ASN A 509 -9.30 -0.76 7.77
CA ASN A 509 -10.25 -1.66 8.43
C ASN A 509 -11.35 -0.88 9.16
N ALA A 510 -11.04 0.27 9.78
CA ALA A 510 -12.06 1.13 10.37
C ALA A 510 -13.07 1.59 9.31
N GLY A 511 -12.59 2.11 8.18
CA GLY A 511 -13.44 2.55 7.07
C GLY A 511 -14.28 1.41 6.50
N GLY A 512 -13.68 0.26 6.21
CA GLY A 512 -14.42 -0.90 5.71
C GLY A 512 -15.46 -1.43 6.71
N ALA A 513 -15.19 -1.35 8.01
CA ALA A 513 -16.13 -1.78 9.04
C ALA A 513 -17.32 -0.83 9.20
N TRP A 514 -17.11 0.50 9.10
CA TRP A 514 -18.23 1.46 9.09
C TRP A 514 -19.17 1.26 7.89
N ASP A 515 -18.59 1.08 6.72
CA ASP A 515 -19.36 0.85 5.48
C ASP A 515 -20.21 -0.41 5.57
N ASN A 516 -19.60 -1.53 5.96
CA ASN A 516 -20.34 -2.78 6.09
C ASN A 516 -21.33 -2.76 7.26
N ALA A 517 -21.09 -1.96 8.31
CA ALA A 517 -22.10 -1.72 9.35
C ALA A 517 -23.31 -0.95 8.81
N LYS A 518 -23.10 0.04 7.93
CA LYS A 518 -24.17 0.72 7.18
C LYS A 518 -24.95 -0.29 6.32
N LYS A 519 -24.27 -1.04 5.45
CA LYS A 519 -24.90 -2.06 4.59
C LYS A 519 -25.66 -3.12 5.41
N PHE A 520 -25.17 -3.51 6.59
CA PHE A 520 -25.86 -4.43 7.49
C PHE A 520 -27.23 -3.88 7.94
N ILE A 521 -27.30 -2.60 8.28
CA ILE A 521 -28.54 -1.92 8.65
C ILE A 521 -29.46 -1.77 7.44
N GLU A 522 -28.92 -1.45 6.26
CA GLU A 522 -29.69 -1.34 5.02
C GLU A 522 -30.41 -2.63 4.62
N LYS A 523 -29.87 -3.80 4.99
CA LYS A 523 -30.52 -5.12 4.84
C LYS A 523 -31.76 -5.33 5.74
N GLY A 524 -32.15 -4.32 6.52
CA GLY A 524 -33.34 -4.34 7.38
C GLY A 524 -33.06 -4.57 8.87
N ASN A 525 -31.79 -4.74 9.26
CA ASN A 525 -31.41 -4.82 10.66
C ASN A 525 -31.52 -3.43 11.32
N HIS A 526 -31.75 -3.38 12.64
CA HIS A 526 -31.80 -2.13 13.41
C HIS A 526 -32.72 -1.02 12.84
N GLY A 527 -33.81 -1.42 12.16
CA GLY A 527 -34.81 -0.49 11.63
C GLY A 527 -34.69 -0.16 10.14
N GLY A 528 -33.63 -0.62 9.45
CA GLY A 528 -33.55 -0.49 7.99
C GLY A 528 -33.24 0.91 7.48
N LYS A 529 -33.29 1.07 6.14
CA LYS A 529 -33.09 2.34 5.43
C LYS A 529 -34.02 3.44 5.98
N GLY A 530 -33.46 4.62 6.22
CA GLY A 530 -34.17 5.80 6.72
C GLY A 530 -34.36 5.89 8.24
N SER A 531 -34.05 4.83 8.98
CA SER A 531 -34.04 4.85 10.45
C SER A 531 -32.96 5.77 11.03
N GLU A 532 -33.07 6.14 12.31
CA GLU A 532 -32.04 6.93 12.99
C GLU A 532 -30.71 6.16 13.11
N ALA A 533 -30.76 4.84 13.29
CA ALA A 533 -29.58 3.99 13.25
C ALA A 533 -28.91 4.00 11.87
N HIS A 534 -29.71 3.95 10.79
CA HIS A 534 -29.20 4.08 9.44
C HIS A 534 -28.49 5.42 9.21
N LYS A 535 -29.11 6.54 9.62
CA LYS A 535 -28.47 7.87 9.53
C LYS A 535 -27.16 7.93 10.33
N ALA A 536 -27.11 7.35 11.53
CA ALA A 536 -25.90 7.28 12.32
C ALA A 536 -24.79 6.45 11.65
N ALA A 537 -25.15 5.33 11.02
CA ALA A 537 -24.19 4.51 10.28
C ALA A 537 -23.68 5.20 9.01
N VAL A 538 -24.53 5.94 8.28
CA VAL A 538 -24.10 6.77 7.13
C VAL A 538 -23.09 7.84 7.58
N VAL A 539 -23.27 8.45 8.77
CA VAL A 539 -22.27 9.38 9.32
C VAL A 539 -20.96 8.65 9.65
N GLY A 540 -21.01 7.43 10.18
CA GLY A 540 -19.80 6.62 10.41
C GLY A 540 -19.06 6.30 9.12
N ASP A 541 -19.78 5.88 8.08
CA ASP A 541 -19.22 5.54 6.77
C ASP A 541 -18.56 6.76 6.08
N THR A 542 -19.24 7.90 6.07
CA THR A 542 -18.69 9.16 5.52
C THR A 542 -17.45 9.68 6.26
N VAL A 543 -17.26 9.29 7.53
CA VAL A 543 -16.00 9.49 8.26
C VAL A 543 -14.93 8.47 7.81
N GLY A 544 -15.35 7.24 7.54
CA GLY A 544 -14.52 6.12 7.07
C GLY A 544 -14.01 6.24 5.63
N ASP A 545 -14.74 6.91 4.74
CA ASP A 545 -14.40 7.09 3.33
C ASP A 545 -13.00 7.67 3.07
N PRO A 546 -12.63 8.85 3.62
CA PRO A 546 -11.27 9.36 3.47
C PRO A 546 -10.22 8.48 4.16
N CYS A 547 -10.62 7.61 5.09
CA CYS A 547 -9.74 6.64 5.75
C CYS A 547 -9.42 5.46 4.82
N LYS A 548 -10.44 4.79 4.25
CA LYS A 548 -10.30 3.55 3.46
C LYS A 548 -9.94 3.78 1.98
N ASP A 549 -10.26 4.93 1.40
CA ASP A 549 -10.10 5.15 -0.06
C ASP A 549 -9.07 6.21 -0.43
N THR A 550 -8.73 7.11 0.51
CA THR A 550 -7.69 8.13 0.26
C THR A 550 -6.45 7.88 1.11
N SER A 551 -6.56 7.97 2.43
CA SER A 551 -5.40 8.10 3.32
C SER A 551 -4.74 6.75 3.61
N GLY A 552 -5.52 5.76 4.04
CA GLY A 552 -5.05 4.42 4.38
C GLY A 552 -4.29 3.72 3.25
N PRO A 553 -4.86 3.54 2.05
CA PRO A 553 -4.14 2.89 0.96
C PRO A 553 -2.94 3.72 0.49
N SER A 554 -3.04 5.06 0.44
CA SER A 554 -1.91 5.89 0.00
C SER A 554 -0.70 5.83 0.95
N LEU A 555 -0.88 5.47 2.22
CA LEU A 555 0.24 5.26 3.16
C LEU A 555 1.16 4.12 2.72
N ASN A 556 0.63 3.06 2.12
CA ASN A 556 1.47 1.96 1.69
C ASN A 556 2.44 2.43 0.58
N ILE A 557 1.95 3.29 -0.34
CA ILE A 557 2.73 3.89 -1.41
C ILE A 557 3.73 4.88 -0.84
N LEU A 558 3.32 5.71 0.14
CA LEU A 558 4.20 6.65 0.83
C LEU A 558 5.46 5.95 1.38
N ILE A 559 5.29 4.82 2.07
CA ILE A 559 6.40 4.05 2.66
C ILE A 559 7.38 3.57 1.58
N LYS A 560 6.86 2.98 0.51
CA LYS A 560 7.67 2.45 -0.60
C LYS A 560 8.35 3.58 -1.38
N LEU A 561 7.63 4.66 -1.69
CA LEU A 561 8.17 5.81 -2.41
C LEU A 561 9.29 6.49 -1.62
N MET A 562 9.12 6.74 -0.31
CA MET A 562 10.19 7.33 0.52
C MET A 562 11.46 6.47 0.47
N SER A 563 11.31 5.15 0.47
CA SER A 563 12.43 4.20 0.34
C SER A 563 13.08 4.28 -1.04
N MET A 564 12.29 4.28 -2.12
CA MET A 564 12.80 4.40 -3.49
C MET A 564 13.51 5.74 -3.75
N VAL A 565 12.93 6.85 -3.29
CA VAL A 565 13.54 8.19 -3.35
C VAL A 565 14.87 8.18 -2.61
N SER A 566 14.91 7.62 -1.40
CA SER A 566 16.13 7.51 -0.60
C SER A 566 17.23 6.79 -1.37
N ILE A 567 16.92 5.65 -1.99
CA ILE A 567 17.88 4.87 -2.80
C ILE A 567 18.37 5.67 -4.01
N VAL A 568 17.48 6.33 -4.75
CA VAL A 568 17.85 7.10 -5.94
C VAL A 568 18.71 8.31 -5.59
N PHE A 569 18.45 8.98 -4.46
CA PHE A 569 19.19 10.15 -3.99
C PHE A 569 20.41 9.83 -3.13
N THR A 570 20.71 8.56 -2.85
CA THR A 570 21.94 8.11 -2.19
C THR A 570 23.22 8.82 -2.67
N PRO A 571 23.52 8.94 -3.99
CA PRO A 571 24.72 9.65 -4.46
C PRO A 571 24.81 11.10 -3.96
N VAL A 572 23.66 11.79 -3.90
CA VAL A 572 23.58 13.18 -3.43
C VAL A 572 23.83 13.22 -1.93
N VAL A 573 23.17 12.34 -1.17
CA VAL A 573 23.32 12.26 0.29
C VAL A 573 24.75 11.93 0.69
N VAL A 574 25.33 10.86 0.15
CA VAL A 574 26.71 10.42 0.49
C VAL A 574 27.74 11.48 0.14
N LYS A 575 27.56 12.22 -0.96
CA LYS A 575 28.51 13.24 -1.41
C LYS A 575 28.40 14.56 -0.63
N PHE A 576 27.18 15.03 -0.35
CA PHE A 576 26.97 16.41 0.13
C PHE A 576 26.59 16.51 1.60
N ALA A 577 26.01 15.47 2.20
CA ALA A 577 25.63 15.53 3.62
C ALA A 577 26.82 15.83 4.56
N PRO A 578 28.02 15.23 4.39
CA PRO A 578 29.15 15.53 5.27
C PRO A 578 29.56 17.02 5.25
N TYR A 579 29.48 17.67 4.08
CA TYR A 579 29.78 19.09 3.94
C TYR A 579 28.72 19.97 4.63
N ILE A 580 27.44 19.62 4.47
CA ILE A 580 26.33 20.35 5.11
C ILE A 580 26.40 20.19 6.63
N GLN A 581 26.69 18.99 7.12
CA GLN A 581 26.85 18.71 8.55
C GLN A 581 28.01 19.49 9.15
N GLU A 582 29.14 19.58 8.44
CA GLU A 582 30.27 20.42 8.84
C GLU A 582 29.89 21.91 8.94
N LEU A 583 29.16 22.42 7.94
CA LEU A 583 28.66 23.80 7.91
C LEU A 583 27.69 24.09 9.07
N LEU A 584 26.87 23.11 9.45
CA LEU A 584 25.89 23.21 10.54
C LEU A 584 26.48 22.85 11.92
N HIS A 585 27.77 22.51 12.00
CA HIS A 585 28.43 22.03 13.22
C HIS A 585 27.74 20.80 13.85
N LEU A 586 27.16 19.94 13.00
CA LEU A 586 26.63 18.63 13.37
C LEU A 586 27.77 17.62 13.20
N ARG A 587 28.33 17.10 14.30
CA ARG A 587 29.38 16.06 14.28
C ARG A 587 28.96 14.84 15.06
#